data_AF-A0A7C5J447-F1
#
_entry.id   AF-A0A7C5J447-F1
#
_cell.length_a   1.000
_cell.length_b   1.000
_cell.length_c   1.000
_cell.angle_alpha   90.00
_cell.angle_beta   90.00
_cell.angle_gamma   90.00
#
_symmetry.space_group_name_H-M   'P 1'
#
loop_
_entity.id
_entity.type
_entity.pdbx_description
1 polymer ?
#
loop_
_entity_poly.entity_id
_entity_poly.type
_entity_poly.pdbx_seq_one_letter_code
_entity_poly.pdbx_strand_id
1 'polypeptide(L)'
;MGKKKTKRQIKREQREHDAEARALATAVFEAKRRKYRIAAILVPIVTLAISIGVYMATDDKQLAGLIGMVGVSIFVPLGLGAVGSEVTPRDRTRAGSIDFGNKR
;
A
#
# COMPACT_ATOMS: atom_id res chain seq x y z
N MET A 1 -16.61 8.50 -45.42
CA MET A 1 -17.83 8.13 -44.67
C MET A 1 -17.44 7.28 -43.47
N GLY A 2 -17.44 7.85 -42.26
CA GLY A 2 -17.13 7.09 -41.03
C GLY A 2 -18.31 6.22 -40.61
N LYS A 3 -18.11 4.90 -40.52
CA LYS A 3 -19.13 3.96 -40.02
C LYS A 3 -19.47 4.34 -38.57
N LYS A 4 -20.72 4.75 -38.30
CA LYS A 4 -21.20 5.02 -36.93
C LYS A 4 -21.10 3.73 -36.11
N LYS A 5 -20.26 3.74 -35.07
CA LYS A 5 -20.11 2.60 -34.15
C LYS A 5 -21.44 2.28 -33.49
N THR A 6 -21.77 0.99 -33.38
CA THR A 6 -23.02 0.53 -32.77
C THR A 6 -22.96 0.71 -31.25
N LYS A 7 -24.09 0.97 -30.56
CA LYS A 7 -24.16 1.10 -29.08
C LYS A 7 -23.46 -0.06 -28.34
N ARG A 8 -23.51 -1.29 -28.89
CA ARG A 8 -22.79 -2.46 -28.35
C ARG A 8 -21.26 -2.34 -28.43
N GLN A 9 -20.72 -1.74 -29.48
CA GLN A 9 -19.28 -1.54 -29.67
C GLN A 9 -18.75 -0.47 -28.70
N ILE A 10 -19.48 0.64 -28.53
CA ILE A 10 -19.13 1.71 -27.57
C ILE A 10 -19.10 1.15 -26.13
N LYS A 11 -20.08 0.32 -25.77
CA LYS A 11 -20.16 -0.29 -24.43
C LYS A 11 -19.07 -1.35 -24.20
N ARG A 12 -18.55 -1.96 -25.27
CA ARG A 12 -17.44 -2.92 -25.21
C ARG A 12 -16.10 -2.19 -25.06
N GLU A 13 -15.87 -1.14 -25.86
CA GLU A 13 -14.69 -0.27 -25.74
C GLU A 13 -14.59 0.40 -24.36
N GLN A 14 -15.72 0.83 -23.78
CA GLN A 14 -15.74 1.37 -22.42
C GLN A 14 -15.37 0.32 -21.36
N ARG A 15 -15.85 -0.92 -21.50
CA ARG A 15 -15.51 -2.01 -20.56
C ARG A 15 -14.05 -2.43 -20.66
N GLU A 16 -13.49 -2.41 -21.86
CA GLU A 16 -12.07 -2.72 -22.10
C GLU A 16 -11.20 -1.62 -21.49
N HIS A 17 -11.53 -0.34 -21.69
CA HIS A 17 -10.85 0.78 -21.03
C HIS A 17 -10.98 0.74 -19.49
N ASP A 18 -12.15 0.44 -18.96
CA ASP A 18 -12.34 0.30 -17.50
C ASP A 18 -11.55 -0.88 -16.93
N ALA A 19 -11.44 -1.99 -17.68
CA ALA A 19 -10.66 -3.16 -17.28
C ALA A 19 -9.16 -2.86 -17.28
N GLU A 20 -8.65 -2.13 -18.28
CA GLU A 20 -7.26 -1.70 -18.35
C GLU A 20 -6.90 -0.73 -17.22
N ALA A 21 -7.76 0.25 -16.94
CA ALA A 21 -7.57 1.18 -15.82
C ALA A 21 -7.55 0.46 -14.46
N ARG A 22 -8.40 -0.56 -14.28
CA ARG A 22 -8.41 -1.40 -13.08
C ARG A 22 -7.16 -2.26 -12.97
N ALA A 23 -6.71 -2.87 -14.06
CA ALA A 23 -5.50 -3.70 -14.08
C ALA A 23 -4.24 -2.92 -13.72
N LEU A 24 -4.10 -1.70 -14.26
CA LEU A 24 -2.99 -0.81 -13.92
C LEU A 24 -3.03 -0.38 -12.45
N ALA A 25 -4.21 -0.06 -11.93
CA ALA A 25 -4.37 0.27 -10.52
C ALA A 25 -3.97 -0.92 -9.62
N THR A 26 -4.49 -2.12 -9.89
CA THR A 26 -4.18 -3.32 -9.09
C THR A 26 -2.69 -3.65 -9.09
N ALA A 27 -2.01 -3.55 -10.23
CA ALA A 27 -0.58 -3.82 -10.32
C ALA A 27 0.27 -2.87 -9.45
N VAL A 28 -0.09 -1.58 -9.41
CA VAL A 28 0.58 -0.60 -8.55
C VAL A 28 0.30 -0.87 -7.07
N PHE A 29 -0.92 -1.27 -6.73
CA PHE A 29 -1.31 -1.62 -5.35
C PHE A 29 -0.59 -2.88 -4.86
N GLU A 30 -0.48 -3.93 -5.67
CA GLU A 30 0.22 -5.16 -5.30
C GLU A 30 1.72 -4.92 -5.08
N ALA A 31 2.34 -4.13 -5.95
CA ALA A 31 3.75 -3.75 -5.80
C ALA A 31 3.99 -2.95 -4.51
N LYS A 32 3.09 -2.01 -4.17
CA LYS A 32 3.16 -1.26 -2.91
C LYS A 32 2.94 -2.16 -1.70
N ARG A 33 1.94 -3.04 -1.73
CA ARG A 33 1.62 -3.97 -0.63
C ARG A 33 2.81 -4.87 -0.29
N ARG A 34 3.51 -5.39 -1.31
CA ARG A 34 4.72 -6.21 -1.09
C ARG A 34 5.83 -5.42 -0.40
N LYS A 35 6.07 -4.16 -0.81
CA LYS A 35 7.07 -3.29 -0.19
C LYS A 35 6.75 -2.99 1.27
N TYR A 36 5.50 -2.63 1.58
CA TYR A 36 5.07 -2.36 2.97
C TYR A 36 5.17 -3.59 3.86
N ARG A 37 4.80 -4.78 3.36
CA ARG A 37 4.96 -6.03 4.12
C ARG A 37 6.42 -6.35 4.43
N ILE A 38 7.31 -6.24 3.44
CA ILE A 38 8.73 -6.47 3.64
C ILE A 38 9.30 -5.44 4.63
N ALA A 39 8.96 -4.16 4.46
CA ALA A 39 9.42 -3.09 5.36
C ALA A 39 8.93 -3.30 6.80
N ALA A 40 7.67 -3.71 6.99
CA ALA A 40 7.11 -4.00 8.31
C ALA A 40 7.82 -5.16 9.04
N ILE A 41 8.46 -6.07 8.31
CA ILE A 41 9.24 -7.16 8.92
C ILE A 41 10.70 -6.74 9.14
N LEU A 42 11.32 -6.11 8.13
CA LEU A 42 12.74 -5.79 8.17
C LEU A 42 13.07 -4.64 9.13
N VAL A 43 12.25 -3.57 9.15
CA VAL A 43 12.52 -2.39 9.98
C VAL A 43 12.68 -2.74 11.46
N PRO A 44 11.77 -3.47 12.13
CA PRO A 44 11.94 -3.78 13.54
C PRO A 44 13.19 -4.65 13.80
N ILE A 45 13.50 -5.60 12.90
CA ILE A 45 14.69 -6.45 13.03
C ILE A 45 15.97 -5.61 12.93
N VAL A 46 16.07 -4.76 11.91
CA VAL A 46 17.25 -3.92 11.67
C VAL A 46 17.41 -2.89 12.78
N THR A 47 16.32 -2.23 13.21
CA THR A 47 16.35 -1.32 14.34
C THR A 47 16.84 -1.99 15.61
N LEU A 48 16.33 -3.19 15.92
CA LEU A 48 16.76 -3.93 17.11
C LEU A 48 18.25 -4.30 17.03
N ALA A 49 18.72 -4.78 15.87
CA ALA A 49 20.11 -5.12 15.66
C ALA A 49 21.04 -3.90 15.83
N ILE A 50 20.65 -2.73 15.32
CA ILE A 50 21.41 -1.49 15.48
C ILE A 50 21.40 -1.04 16.95
N SER A 51 20.23 -1.06 17.62
CA SER A 51 20.11 -0.65 19.02
C SER A 51 20.97 -1.54 19.94
N ILE A 52 20.96 -2.85 19.73
CA ILE A 52 21.82 -3.80 20.45
C ILE A 52 23.29 -3.54 20.11
N GLY A 53 23.63 -3.36 18.83
CA GLY A 53 25.00 -3.08 18.41
C GLY A 53 25.58 -1.82 19.04
N VAL A 54 24.77 -0.74 19.11
CA VAL A 54 25.17 0.50 19.77
C VAL A 54 25.31 0.31 21.28
N TYR A 55 24.37 -0.38 21.92
CA TYR A 55 24.50 -0.70 23.34
C TYR A 55 25.79 -1.45 23.65
N MET A 56 26.15 -2.46 22.85
CA MET A 56 27.39 -3.23 23.05
C MET A 56 28.66 -2.46 22.72
N ALA A 57 28.61 -1.48 21.81
CA ALA A 57 29.79 -0.73 21.39
C ALA A 57 30.08 0.48 22.29
N THR A 58 29.07 1.12 22.85
CA THR A 58 29.21 2.37 23.61
C THR A 58 28.86 2.23 25.09
N ASP A 59 28.28 1.10 25.53
CA ASP A 59 27.70 0.87 26.86
C ASP A 59 26.65 1.93 27.29
N ASP A 60 26.22 2.77 26.35
CA ASP A 60 25.30 3.87 26.58
C ASP A 60 23.85 3.41 26.38
N LYS A 61 23.19 3.15 27.52
CA LYS A 61 21.77 2.76 27.57
C LYS A 61 20.84 3.85 27.02
N GLN A 62 21.18 5.12 27.19
CA GLN A 62 20.34 6.23 26.73
C GLN A 62 20.39 6.32 25.21
N LEU A 63 21.58 6.22 24.62
CA LEU A 63 21.75 6.25 23.17
C LEU A 63 21.07 5.05 22.49
N ALA A 64 21.24 3.85 23.02
CA ALA A 64 20.57 2.66 22.52
C ALA A 64 19.04 2.76 22.60
N GLY A 65 18.53 3.31 23.71
CA GLY A 65 17.10 3.58 23.91
C GLY A 65 16.55 4.64 22.95
N LEU A 66 17.31 5.72 22.71
CA LEU A 66 16.96 6.76 21.73
C LEU A 66 16.81 6.17 20.32
N ILE A 67 17.78 5.34 19.89
CA ILE A 67 17.73 4.64 18.60
C ILE A 67 16.50 3.74 18.52
N GLY A 68 16.19 3.03 19.60
CA GLY A 68 14.97 2.23 19.71
C GLY A 68 13.71 3.07 19.51
N MET A 69 13.59 4.22 20.18
CA MET A 69 12.45 5.13 20.03
C MET A 69 12.33 5.69 18.60
N VAL A 70 13.44 6.05 17.97
CA VAL A 70 13.47 6.50 16.57
C VAL A 70 13.01 5.39 15.63
N GLY A 71 13.46 4.15 15.84
CA GLY A 71 13.02 3.05 15.01
C GLY A 71 11.53 2.72 15.20
N VAL A 72 11.00 2.82 16.42
CA VAL A 72 9.56 2.66 16.68
C VAL A 72 8.74 3.76 15.99
N SER A 73 9.20 5.01 16.02
CA SER A 73 8.49 6.12 15.36
C SER A 73 8.43 5.98 13.84
N ILE A 74 9.42 5.31 13.23
CA ILE A 74 9.41 4.93 11.81
C ILE A 74 8.54 3.68 11.58
N PHE A 75 8.58 2.72 12.49
CA PHE A 75 7.85 1.46 12.35
C PHE A 75 6.32 1.64 12.39
N VAL A 76 5.81 2.48 13.29
CA VAL A 76 4.36 2.74 13.43
C VAL A 76 3.69 3.18 12.11
N PRO A 77 4.14 4.23 11.40
CA PRO A 77 3.53 4.63 10.15
C PRO A 77 3.68 3.59 9.03
N LEU A 78 4.77 2.81 9.03
CA LEU A 78 4.94 1.70 8.08
C LEU A 78 3.93 0.57 8.36
N GLY A 79 3.71 0.24 9.63
CA GLY A 79 2.69 -0.73 10.05
C GLY A 79 1.28 -0.27 9.66
N LEU A 80 0.94 1.00 9.92
CA LEU A 80 -0.34 1.57 9.48
C LEU A 80 -0.48 1.59 7.96
N GLY A 81 0.58 1.91 7.22
CA GLY A 81 0.61 1.83 5.76
C GLY A 81 0.42 0.40 5.24
N ALA A 82 1.02 -0.60 5.91
CA ALA A 82 0.85 -2.00 5.57
C ALA A 82 -0.60 -2.47 5.79
N VAL A 83 -1.18 -2.16 6.94
CA VAL A 83 -2.59 -2.49 7.25
C VAL A 83 -3.54 -1.75 6.28
N GLY A 84 -3.32 -0.46 6.06
CA GLY A 84 -4.10 0.34 5.11
C GLY A 84 -4.00 -0.16 3.67
N SER A 85 -2.86 -0.74 3.27
CA SER A 85 -2.67 -1.33 1.94
C SER A 85 -3.48 -2.62 1.71
N GLU A 86 -4.05 -3.21 2.76
CA GLU A 86 -4.93 -4.37 2.63
C GLU A 86 -6.39 -3.97 2.30
N VAL A 87 -6.73 -2.69 2.49
CA VAL A 87 -8.04 -2.15 2.12
C VAL A 87 -8.11 -2.02 0.61
N THR A 88 -9.04 -2.75 -0.01
CA THR A 88 -9.28 -2.67 -1.45
C THR A 88 -9.64 -1.23 -1.86
N PRO A 89 -8.99 -0.67 -2.89
CA PRO A 89 -9.30 0.68 -3.36
C PRO A 89 -10.77 0.77 -3.78
N ARG A 90 -11.46 1.79 -3.27
CA ARG A 90 -12.87 2.06 -3.62
C ARG A 90 -12.98 2.32 -5.12
N ASP A 91 -13.90 1.63 -5.77
CA ASP A 91 -14.14 1.78 -7.21
C ASP A 91 -14.76 3.16 -7.49
N ARG A 92 -13.92 4.14 -7.82
CA ARG A 92 -14.34 5.52 -8.16
C ARG A 92 -14.67 5.69 -9.64
N THR A 93 -14.54 4.64 -10.45
CA THR A 93 -14.71 4.72 -11.91
C THR A 93 -16.17 4.72 -12.37
N ARG A 94 -17.10 4.32 -11.50
CA ARG A 94 -18.55 4.40 -11.77
C ARG A 94 -19.14 5.69 -11.21
N ALA A 95 -19.51 6.62 -12.10
CA ALA A 95 -20.40 7.72 -11.75
C ALA A 95 -21.73 7.15 -11.23
N GLY A 96 -22.03 7.37 -9.94
CA GLY A 96 -23.27 6.94 -9.29
C GLY A 96 -23.20 5.69 -8.41
N SER A 97 -22.10 4.93 -8.38
CA SER A 97 -21.92 3.87 -7.38
C SER A 97 -21.19 4.41 -6.15
N ILE A 98 -21.85 5.26 -5.37
CA ILE A 98 -21.50 5.40 -3.96
C ILE A 98 -21.93 4.09 -3.29
N ASP A 99 -21.13 3.04 -3.46
CA ASP A 99 -21.29 1.83 -2.67
C ASP A 99 -20.78 2.16 -1.27
N PHE A 100 -21.69 2.18 -0.30
CA PHE A 100 -21.42 2.43 1.12
C PHE A 100 -20.88 1.20 1.84
N GLY A 101 -20.39 0.19 1.11
CA GLY A 101 -19.86 -1.03 1.69
C GLY A 101 -20.96 -2.05 1.95
N ASN A 102 -21.84 -2.29 0.98
CA ASN A 102 -22.77 -3.41 1.11
C ASN A 102 -22.11 -4.72 0.65
N LYS A 103 -21.33 -5.33 1.55
CA LYS A 103 -21.10 -6.77 1.53
C LYS A 103 -21.24 -7.32 2.95
N ARG A 104 -22.50 -7.69 3.25
CA ARG A 104 -23.02 -8.37 4.45
C ARG A 104 -23.24 -7.49 5.67
#